data_AF-A0A352SWQ2-F1
#
_entry.id   AF-A0A352SWQ2-F1
#
_cell.length_a   1.000
_cell.length_b   1.000
_cell.length_c   1.000
_cell.angle_alpha   90.00
_cell.angle_beta   90.00
_cell.angle_gamma   90.00
#
_symmetry.space_group_name_H-M   'P 1'
#
loop_
_entity.id
_entity.type
_entity.pdbx_description
1 polymer ?
#
loop_
_entity_poly.entity_id
_entity_poly.type
_entity_poly.pdbx_seq_one_letter_code
_entity_poly.pdbx_strand_id
1 'polypeptide(L)'
;MERSKKVIFVSHCILNQNTVVYPLARAEGAYRDIVTELMNNGIGIHQLPCPEYRYLGLKREPMTKEQYETEDFRRLNKGIASDVVGIIKEYINIGYNVLGVIGINESPTCSINGEKGIFMEELLCSLSEEDIKLRLIDVPSDYYDGVRGESFIKVLRDFIE
;
A
#
# COMPACT_ATOMS: atom_id res chain seq x y z
N MET A 1 5.95 -18.52 -22.00
CA MET A 1 4.89 -18.03 -21.09
C MET A 1 5.20 -16.58 -20.80
N GLU A 2 4.29 -15.64 -21.09
CA GLU A 2 4.53 -14.18 -21.05
C GLU A 2 4.54 -13.56 -19.64
N ARG A 3 4.19 -14.32 -18.58
CA ARG A 3 4.08 -13.76 -17.22
C ARG A 3 5.43 -13.75 -16.52
N SER A 4 5.86 -12.58 -16.04
CA SER A 4 7.08 -12.40 -15.22
C SER A 4 7.03 -13.12 -13.87
N LYS A 5 5.81 -13.46 -13.40
CA LYS A 5 5.52 -13.99 -12.06
C LYS A 5 5.99 -13.09 -10.91
N LYS A 6 6.27 -11.81 -11.17
CA LYS A 6 6.58 -10.80 -10.13
C LYS A 6 5.32 -9.99 -9.83
N VAL A 7 4.99 -9.83 -8.56
CA VAL A 7 3.87 -9.01 -8.10
C VAL A 7 4.26 -8.17 -6.90
N ILE A 8 3.75 -6.95 -6.81
CA ILE A 8 3.92 -6.06 -5.66
C ILE A 8 2.56 -5.53 -5.21
N PHE A 9 2.38 -5.40 -3.90
CA PHE A 9 1.16 -4.86 -3.33
C PHE A 9 1.35 -3.37 -3.05
N VAL A 10 0.40 -2.53 -3.45
CA VAL A 10 0.50 -1.08 -3.28
C VAL A 10 -0.75 -0.51 -2.61
N SER A 11 -0.54 0.44 -1.70
CA SER A 11 -1.64 1.20 -1.11
C SER A 11 -2.50 1.86 -2.20
N HIS A 12 -3.83 1.86 -2.02
CA HIS A 12 -4.78 2.31 -3.02
C HIS A 12 -4.43 3.65 -3.68
N CYS A 13 -4.04 4.63 -2.86
CA CYS A 13 -3.79 5.99 -3.31
C CYS A 13 -2.56 6.09 -4.23
N ILE A 14 -1.61 5.15 -4.21
CA ILE A 14 -0.52 5.11 -5.20
C ILE A 14 -1.09 4.99 -6.63
N LEU A 15 -2.22 4.31 -6.79
CA LEU A 15 -2.90 4.14 -8.07
C LEU A 15 -4.05 5.10 -8.30
N ASN A 16 -4.56 5.76 -7.25
CA ASN A 16 -5.70 6.65 -7.36
C ASN A 16 -5.72 7.72 -6.25
N GLN A 17 -5.12 8.88 -6.53
CA GLN A 17 -5.12 10.04 -5.62
C GLN A 17 -6.52 10.66 -5.44
N ASN A 18 -7.50 10.34 -6.30
CA ASN A 18 -8.87 10.86 -6.16
C ASN A 18 -9.60 10.36 -4.90
N THR A 19 -9.06 9.37 -4.19
CA THR A 19 -9.59 8.91 -2.89
C THR A 19 -8.87 9.53 -1.68
N VAL A 20 -7.83 10.32 -1.91
CA VAL A 20 -7.10 11.02 -0.85
C VAL A 20 -7.94 12.21 -0.42
N VAL A 21 -8.02 12.44 0.90
CA VAL A 21 -8.76 13.57 1.46
C VAL A 21 -8.21 14.90 0.97
N TYR A 22 -9.08 15.86 0.78
CA TYR A 22 -8.68 17.23 0.47
C TYR A 22 -7.93 17.86 1.67
N PRO A 23 -6.84 18.63 1.46
CA PRO A 23 -6.16 18.95 0.20
C PRO A 23 -4.92 18.06 -0.08
N LEU A 24 -4.86 16.85 0.50
CA LEU A 24 -3.61 16.07 0.63
C LEU A 24 -3.23 15.25 -0.61
N ALA A 25 -3.98 15.32 -1.71
CA ALA A 25 -3.63 14.64 -2.95
C ALA A 25 -2.32 15.22 -3.54
N ARG A 26 -1.44 14.34 -4.02
CA ARG A 26 -0.08 14.69 -4.51
C ARG A 26 0.13 14.39 -6.00
N ALA A 27 -0.89 13.88 -6.68
CA ALA A 27 -0.95 13.73 -8.14
C ALA A 27 -2.41 13.80 -8.60
N GLU A 28 -2.63 13.99 -9.92
CA GLU A 28 -3.97 14.05 -10.51
C GLU A 28 -4.67 12.68 -10.53
N GLY A 29 -3.89 11.59 -10.57
CA GLY A 29 -4.38 10.22 -10.69
C GLY A 29 -3.48 9.27 -9.90
N ALA A 30 -2.81 8.35 -10.57
CA ALA A 30 -1.75 7.56 -9.93
C ALA A 30 -0.47 8.40 -9.73
N TYR A 31 0.42 7.96 -8.84
CA TYR A 31 1.83 8.38 -8.86
C TYR A 31 2.49 7.81 -10.10
N ARG A 32 2.63 8.63 -11.13
CA ARG A 32 3.02 8.19 -12.47
C ARG A 32 4.39 7.55 -12.44
N ASP A 33 5.35 8.14 -11.73
CA ASP A 33 6.73 7.68 -11.78
C ASP A 33 6.91 6.35 -11.03
N ILE A 34 6.20 6.15 -9.91
CA ILE A 34 6.15 4.84 -9.21
C ILE A 34 5.55 3.78 -10.12
N VAL A 35 4.39 4.05 -10.72
CA VAL A 35 3.70 3.07 -11.59
C VAL A 35 4.55 2.75 -12.81
N THR A 36 5.17 3.76 -13.43
CA THR A 36 6.04 3.58 -14.60
C THR A 36 7.25 2.74 -14.25
N GLU A 37 7.88 2.96 -13.10
CA GLU A 37 9.03 2.16 -12.65
C GLU A 37 8.65 0.68 -12.46
N LEU A 38 7.51 0.39 -11.84
CA LEU A 38 7.02 -0.98 -11.67
C LEU A 38 6.71 -1.65 -13.03
N MET A 39 6.08 -0.92 -13.95
CA MET A 39 5.75 -1.39 -15.29
C MET A 39 7.00 -1.69 -16.13
N ASN A 40 7.99 -0.81 -16.10
CA ASN A 40 9.25 -0.99 -16.85
C ASN A 40 10.03 -2.22 -16.40
N ASN A 41 9.84 -2.65 -15.14
CA ASN A 41 10.43 -3.86 -14.57
C ASN A 41 9.55 -5.11 -14.73
N GLY A 42 8.43 -5.02 -15.48
CA GLY A 42 7.51 -6.12 -15.73
C GLY A 42 6.81 -6.65 -14.47
N ILE A 43 6.63 -5.79 -13.45
CA ILE A 43 6.04 -6.16 -12.17
C ILE A 43 4.52 -5.96 -12.23
N GLY A 44 3.76 -7.01 -11.90
CA GLY A 44 2.32 -6.90 -11.71
C GLY A 44 2.00 -6.09 -10.46
N ILE A 45 1.00 -5.21 -10.54
CA ILE A 45 0.60 -4.36 -9.41
C ILE A 45 -0.71 -4.89 -8.84
N HIS A 46 -0.69 -5.29 -7.57
CA HIS A 46 -1.88 -5.66 -6.82
C HIS A 46 -2.31 -4.51 -5.91
N GLN A 47 -3.51 -3.98 -6.12
CA GLN A 47 -3.99 -2.84 -5.34
C GLN A 47 -4.53 -3.31 -3.98
N LEU A 48 -4.03 -2.72 -2.90
CA LEU A 48 -4.62 -2.88 -1.56
C LEU A 48 -5.88 -2.00 -1.45
N PRO A 49 -6.98 -2.50 -0.85
CA PRO A 49 -8.14 -1.68 -0.55
C PRO A 49 -7.78 -0.52 0.38
N CYS A 50 -8.41 0.65 0.22
CA CYS A 50 -8.28 1.76 1.17
C CYS A 50 -9.34 1.64 2.27
N PRO A 51 -8.96 1.36 3.54
CA PRO A 51 -9.94 1.20 4.61
C PRO A 51 -10.71 2.49 4.89
N GLU A 52 -10.01 3.63 4.90
CA GLU A 52 -10.61 4.96 5.15
C GLU A 52 -11.71 5.28 4.13
N TYR A 53 -11.42 5.07 2.84
CA TYR A 53 -12.39 5.24 1.76
C TYR A 53 -13.55 4.24 1.87
N ARG A 54 -13.29 2.97 2.18
CA ARG A 54 -14.36 1.97 2.34
C ARG A 54 -15.28 2.26 3.53
N TYR A 55 -14.75 2.90 4.57
CA TYR A 55 -15.49 3.18 5.79
C TYR A 55 -16.33 4.46 5.69
N LEU A 56 -15.76 5.56 5.20
CA LEU A 56 -16.40 6.89 5.21
C LEU A 56 -16.69 7.47 3.82
N GLY A 57 -16.21 6.83 2.76
CA GLY A 57 -16.39 7.30 1.38
C GLY A 57 -15.51 8.49 1.01
N LEU A 58 -15.80 9.10 -0.15
CA LEU A 58 -14.99 10.18 -0.74
C LEU A 58 -15.16 11.53 -0.04
N LYS A 59 -16.24 11.74 0.70
CA LYS A 59 -16.55 13.01 1.38
C LYS A 59 -16.02 13.06 2.81
N ARG A 60 -15.17 12.11 3.19
CA ARG A 60 -14.62 12.03 4.55
C ARG A 60 -13.68 13.20 4.81
N GLU A 61 -13.66 13.65 6.05
CA GLU A 61 -12.68 14.61 6.53
C GLU A 61 -11.36 13.90 6.92
N PRO A 62 -10.22 14.62 6.94
CA PRO A 62 -8.99 14.10 7.52
C PRO A 62 -9.19 13.70 8.98
N MET A 63 -8.66 12.55 9.37
CA MET A 63 -8.76 12.01 10.73
C MET A 63 -7.42 11.40 11.15
N THR A 64 -7.09 11.47 12.43
CA THR A 64 -5.92 10.83 13.02
C THR A 64 -6.16 9.33 13.25
N LYS A 65 -5.10 8.61 13.61
CA LYS A 65 -5.19 7.19 13.95
C LYS A 65 -6.16 6.95 15.10
N GLU A 66 -6.05 7.74 16.17
CA GLU A 66 -6.91 7.62 17.37
C GLU A 66 -8.38 7.83 17.04
N GLN A 67 -8.69 8.73 16.10
CA GLN A 67 -10.06 8.96 15.65
C GLN A 67 -10.61 7.77 14.84
N TYR A 68 -9.75 7.04 14.13
CA TYR A 68 -10.11 5.81 13.45
C TYR A 68 -10.11 4.57 14.35
N GLU A 69 -9.50 4.63 15.53
CA GLU A 69 -9.35 3.51 16.47
C GLU A 69 -10.68 3.17 17.17
N THR A 70 -11.62 2.66 16.38
CA THR A 70 -12.94 2.20 16.79
C THR A 70 -13.08 0.72 16.50
N GLU A 71 -13.90 0.01 17.27
CA GLU A 71 -14.11 -1.44 17.09
C GLU A 71 -14.59 -1.80 15.67
N ASP A 72 -15.49 -0.99 15.11
CA ASP A 72 -16.02 -1.20 13.75
C ASP A 72 -14.93 -1.04 12.68
N PHE A 73 -14.11 0.00 12.80
CA PHE A 73 -13.02 0.21 11.86
C PHE A 73 -11.94 -0.85 12.01
N ARG A 74 -11.57 -1.24 13.23
CA ARG A 74 -10.62 -2.33 13.49
C ARG A 74 -11.10 -3.64 12.87
N ARG A 75 -12.38 -3.97 13.04
CA ARG A 75 -13.03 -5.15 12.43
C ARG A 75 -13.00 -5.10 10.90
N LEU A 76 -13.26 -3.93 10.29
CA LEU A 76 -13.12 -3.75 8.84
C LEU A 76 -11.67 -4.02 8.39
N ASN A 77 -10.69 -3.45 9.07
CA ASN A 77 -9.27 -3.62 8.74
C ASN A 77 -8.81 -5.08 8.88
N LYS A 78 -9.23 -5.78 9.93
CA LYS A 78 -8.95 -7.21 10.11
C LYS A 78 -9.51 -8.07 8.98
N GLY A 79 -10.73 -7.77 8.51
CA GLY A 79 -11.32 -8.44 7.35
C GLY A 79 -10.50 -8.20 6.08
N ILE A 80 -10.16 -6.94 5.79
CA ILE A 80 -9.32 -6.59 4.63
C ILE A 80 -7.95 -7.28 4.71
N ALA A 81 -7.32 -7.29 5.88
CA ALA A 81 -6.02 -7.92 6.10
C ALA A 81 -6.07 -9.43 5.83
N SER A 82 -7.08 -10.12 6.35
CA SER A 82 -7.29 -11.56 6.12
C SER A 82 -7.46 -11.88 4.63
N ASP A 83 -8.27 -11.10 3.91
CA ASP A 83 -8.46 -11.24 2.47
C ASP A 83 -7.13 -11.06 1.70
N VAL A 84 -6.36 -10.02 2.04
CA VAL A 84 -5.08 -9.71 1.42
C VAL A 84 -4.05 -10.81 1.66
N VAL A 85 -3.96 -11.35 2.89
CA VAL A 85 -3.06 -12.47 3.19
C VAL A 85 -3.45 -13.72 2.42
N GLY A 86 -4.75 -14.01 2.26
CA GLY A 86 -5.23 -15.09 1.42
C GLY A 86 -4.76 -14.97 -0.03
N ILE A 87 -4.83 -13.77 -0.61
CA ILE A 87 -4.33 -13.48 -1.96
C ILE A 87 -2.81 -13.65 -2.06
N ILE A 88 -2.06 -13.15 -1.07
CA ILE A 88 -0.59 -13.29 -1.03
C ILE A 88 -0.20 -14.76 -0.99
N LYS A 89 -0.86 -15.56 -0.15
CA LYS A 89 -0.66 -17.02 -0.07
C LYS A 89 -0.90 -17.70 -1.41
N GLU A 90 -1.98 -17.34 -2.11
CA GLU A 90 -2.28 -17.90 -3.42
C GLU A 90 -1.13 -17.64 -4.41
N TYR A 91 -0.64 -16.39 -4.50
CA TYR A 91 0.51 -16.07 -5.35
C TYR A 91 1.75 -16.91 -5.01
N ILE A 92 2.10 -17.00 -3.72
CA ILE A 92 3.27 -17.77 -3.25
C ILE A 92 3.11 -19.26 -3.60
N ASN A 93 1.93 -19.84 -3.35
CA ASN A 93 1.65 -21.26 -3.57
C ASN A 93 1.81 -21.70 -5.03
N ILE A 94 1.52 -20.81 -5.99
CA ILE A 94 1.68 -21.08 -7.43
C ILE A 94 3.01 -20.56 -8.00
N GLY A 95 3.94 -20.19 -7.12
CA GLY A 95 5.32 -19.84 -7.44
C GLY A 95 5.51 -18.44 -8.03
N TYR A 96 4.71 -17.46 -7.60
CA TYR A 96 4.96 -16.04 -7.89
C TYR A 96 5.88 -15.45 -6.82
N ASN A 97 6.75 -14.53 -7.26
CA ASN A 97 7.56 -13.71 -6.37
C ASN A 97 6.76 -12.48 -5.95
N VAL A 98 6.30 -12.48 -4.69
CA VAL A 98 5.68 -11.32 -4.05
C VAL A 98 6.78 -10.41 -3.52
N LEU A 99 7.07 -9.33 -4.23
CA LEU A 99 8.24 -8.48 -3.98
C LEU A 99 8.14 -7.69 -2.67
N GLY A 100 6.92 -7.35 -2.24
CA GLY A 100 6.68 -6.60 -1.03
C GLY A 100 5.37 -5.82 -1.03
N VAL A 101 5.26 -4.92 -0.06
CA VAL A 101 4.15 -3.97 0.12
C VAL A 101 4.68 -2.54 0.12
N ILE A 102 4.03 -1.66 -0.65
CA ILE A 102 4.27 -0.22 -0.65
C ILE A 102 3.14 0.50 0.11
N GLY A 103 3.46 1.00 1.30
CA GLY A 103 2.63 1.82 2.16
C GLY A 103 2.70 3.32 1.83
N ILE A 104 2.07 4.13 2.67
CA ILE A 104 2.16 5.60 2.62
C ILE A 104 2.55 6.08 4.01
N ASN A 105 3.68 6.78 4.09
CA ASN A 105 4.18 7.26 5.37
C ASN A 105 3.21 8.27 5.99
N GLU A 106 3.10 8.26 7.32
CA GLU A 106 2.21 9.13 8.11
C GLU A 106 0.70 8.93 7.86
N SER A 107 0.31 7.91 7.08
CA SER A 107 -1.10 7.52 6.98
C SER A 107 -1.58 6.84 8.27
N PRO A 108 -2.75 7.22 8.81
CA PRO A 108 -3.31 6.58 10.01
C PRO A 108 -3.70 5.12 9.77
N THR A 109 -3.74 4.67 8.51
CA THR A 109 -4.07 3.29 8.14
C THR A 109 -2.95 2.56 7.42
N CYS A 110 -2.30 3.20 6.45
CA CYS A 110 -1.34 2.54 5.56
C CYS A 110 0.14 2.78 5.87
N SER A 111 0.47 3.51 6.95
CA SER A 111 1.87 3.72 7.36
C SER A 111 2.50 2.44 7.89
N ILE A 112 3.71 2.13 7.44
CA ILE A 112 4.48 0.94 7.83
C ILE A 112 5.60 1.32 8.81
N ASN A 113 6.31 2.40 8.50
CA ASN A 113 7.44 2.89 9.28
C ASN A 113 7.00 3.92 10.32
N GLY A 114 7.68 3.94 11.47
CA GLY A 114 7.29 4.78 12.60
C GLY A 114 6.03 4.27 13.29
N GLU A 115 5.05 5.15 13.50
CA GLU A 115 3.73 4.75 13.95
C GLU A 115 3.00 4.01 12.83
N LYS A 116 2.70 2.73 13.07
CA LYS A 116 1.98 1.89 12.10
C LYS A 116 0.54 2.31 12.04
N GLY A 117 0.00 2.37 10.83
CA GLY A 117 -1.42 2.57 10.63
C GLY A 117 -2.22 1.31 10.98
N ILE A 118 -3.50 1.50 11.30
CA ILE A 118 -4.39 0.44 11.80
C ILE A 118 -4.45 -0.76 10.84
N PHE A 119 -4.50 -0.52 9.53
CA PHE A 119 -4.51 -1.59 8.54
C PHE A 119 -3.21 -2.36 8.52
N MET A 120 -2.08 -1.66 8.56
CA MET A 120 -0.77 -2.30 8.53
C MET A 120 -0.50 -3.09 9.80
N GLU A 121 -1.02 -2.68 10.96
CA GLU A 121 -0.98 -3.50 12.18
C GLU A 121 -1.66 -4.85 11.98
N GLU A 122 -2.90 -4.84 11.48
CA GLU A 122 -3.67 -6.07 11.24
C GLU A 122 -3.03 -6.93 10.13
N LEU A 123 -2.57 -6.31 9.04
CA LEU A 123 -1.91 -7.00 7.94
C LEU A 123 -0.61 -7.69 8.38
N LEU A 124 0.26 -6.99 9.11
CA LEU A 124 1.53 -7.55 9.58
C LEU A 124 1.30 -8.65 10.63
N CYS A 125 0.28 -8.50 11.48
CA CYS A 125 -0.12 -9.56 12.41
C CYS A 125 -0.55 -10.81 11.64
N SER A 126 -1.47 -10.70 10.68
CA SER A 126 -1.93 -11.84 9.88
C SER A 126 -0.83 -12.47 9.01
N LEU A 127 0.10 -11.67 8.47
CA LEU A 127 1.27 -12.21 7.76
C LEU A 127 2.18 -13.01 8.70
N SER A 128 2.37 -12.54 9.94
CA SER A 128 3.20 -13.23 10.93
C SER A 128 2.58 -14.55 11.40
N GLU A 129 1.25 -14.62 11.52
CA GLU A 129 0.53 -15.86 11.88
C GLU A 129 0.73 -16.97 10.83
N GLU A 130 1.02 -16.57 9.59
CA GLU A 130 1.22 -17.46 8.44
C GLU A 130 2.72 -17.66 8.08
N ASP A 131 3.64 -17.14 8.91
CA ASP A 131 5.10 -17.12 8.69
C ASP A 131 5.50 -16.52 7.32
N ILE A 132 4.74 -15.54 6.84
CA ILE A 132 5.00 -14.84 5.57
C ILE A 132 5.84 -13.59 5.85
N LYS A 133 7.03 -13.54 5.25
CA LYS A 133 7.93 -12.38 5.34
C LYS A 133 7.92 -11.64 4.02
N LEU A 134 7.59 -10.35 4.07
CA LEU A 134 7.58 -9.46 2.92
C LEU A 134 8.51 -8.28 3.15
N ARG A 135 9.07 -7.75 2.07
CA ARG A 135 9.73 -6.44 2.10
C ARG A 135 8.67 -5.36 2.21
N LEU A 136 8.96 -4.31 2.96
CA LEU A 136 8.02 -3.22 3.22
C LEU A 136 8.70 -1.88 3.00
N ILE A 137 8.02 -0.94 2.36
CA ILE A 137 8.49 0.43 2.14
C ILE A 137 7.31 1.39 2.16
N ASP A 138 7.52 2.62 2.62
CA ASP A 138 6.53 3.68 2.53
C ASP A 138 6.92 4.71 1.48
N VAL A 139 5.94 5.21 0.72
CA VAL A 139 6.11 6.47 -0.02
C VAL A 139 6.20 7.61 1.00
N PRO A 140 7.27 8.42 1.03
CA PRO A 140 7.44 9.49 2.01
C PRO A 140 6.42 10.60 1.77
N SER A 141 6.05 11.36 2.80
CA SER A 141 4.97 12.37 2.75
C SER A 141 5.27 13.57 1.83
N ASP A 142 6.55 13.83 1.56
CA ASP A 142 7.03 14.88 0.66
C ASP A 142 7.22 14.42 -0.81
N TYR A 143 6.84 13.19 -1.16
CA TYR A 143 6.91 12.67 -2.52
C TYR A 143 5.93 13.36 -3.49
N TYR A 144 6.44 13.75 -4.66
CA TYR A 144 5.67 14.18 -5.84
C TYR A 144 6.37 13.66 -7.10
N ASP A 145 5.61 13.40 -8.17
CA ASP A 145 6.18 13.02 -9.47
C ASP A 145 7.20 14.07 -9.98
N GLY A 146 8.13 13.63 -10.84
CA GLY A 146 9.20 14.42 -11.42
C GLY A 146 10.42 14.56 -10.52
N VAL A 147 11.12 15.69 -10.64
CA VAL A 147 12.41 15.94 -9.96
C VAL A 147 12.33 15.77 -8.44
N ARG A 148 11.18 16.09 -7.85
CA ARG A 148 10.94 15.98 -6.39
C ARG A 148 10.87 14.53 -5.90
N GLY A 149 10.51 13.59 -6.75
CA GLY A 149 10.36 12.18 -6.41
C GLY A 149 11.57 11.32 -6.77
N GLU A 150 12.57 11.87 -7.47
CA GLU A 150 13.69 11.11 -8.03
C GLU A 150 14.48 10.34 -6.96
N SER A 151 14.65 10.92 -5.77
CA SER A 151 15.30 10.27 -4.64
C SER A 151 14.56 9.00 -4.21
N PHE A 152 13.22 9.08 -4.08
CA PHE A 152 12.41 7.93 -3.73
C PHE A 152 12.37 6.89 -4.83
N ILE A 153 12.35 7.29 -6.12
CA ILE A 153 12.42 6.34 -7.24
C ILE A 153 13.73 5.53 -7.21
N LYS A 154 14.86 6.13 -6.82
CA LYS A 154 16.12 5.38 -6.61
C LYS A 154 15.98 4.33 -5.51
N VAL A 155 15.39 4.69 -4.37
CA VAL A 155 15.12 3.74 -3.27
C VAL A 155 14.14 2.65 -3.71
N LEU A 156 13.13 2.99 -4.51
CA LEU A 156 12.17 2.03 -5.04
C LEU A 156 12.86 1.01 -5.96
N ARG A 157 13.84 1.42 -6.78
CA ARG A 157 14.62 0.50 -7.61
C ARG A 157 15.35 -0.54 -6.76
N ASP A 158 16.10 -0.08 -5.76
CA ASP A 158 16.81 -0.97 -4.84
C ASP A 158 15.84 -1.93 -4.10
N PHE A 159 14.61 -1.45 -3.82
CA PHE A 159 13.58 -2.25 -3.18
C PHE A 159 12.98 -3.35 -4.07
N ILE A 160 12.88 -3.13 -5.39
CA ILE A 160 12.22 -4.07 -6.32
C ILE A 160 13.19 -5.00 -7.05
N GLU A 161 14.49 -4.74 -6.98
CA GLU A 161 15.56 -5.68 -7.40
C GLU A 161 15.45 -7.02 -6.64
#